data_AF-A0A101J7Z6-F1
#
_entry.id   AF-A0A101J7Z6-F1
#
_cell.length_a   1.000
_cell.length_b   1.000
_cell.length_c   1.000
_cell.angle_alpha   90.00
_cell.angle_beta   90.00
_cell.angle_gamma   90.00
#
_symmetry.space_group_name_H-M   'P 1'
#
loop_
_entity.id
_entity.type
_entity.pdbx_description
1 polymer ?
#
loop_
_entity_poly.entity_id
_entity_poly.type
_entity_poly.pdbx_seq_one_letter_code
_entity_poly.pdbx_strand_id
1 'polypeptide(L)'
;MTIPWFDRETGILLLDELAEAQPSFRKILEDGIITPEELLDQSNHVLELMQLLDKQLDDRQHQLVTELLSELAVLFAALQYHEIQQLKHQ
;
A
#
# COMPACT_ATOMS: atom_id res chain seq x y z
N MET A 1 -8.95 -17.61 6.30
CA MET A 1 -8.83 -16.74 7.49
C MET A 1 -8.32 -15.40 7.02
N THR A 2 -8.92 -14.29 7.46
CA THR A 2 -8.42 -12.94 7.18
C THR A 2 -7.22 -12.64 8.08
N ILE A 3 -6.13 -12.17 7.49
CA ILE A 3 -4.95 -11.70 8.24
C ILE A 3 -5.39 -10.41 8.98
N PRO A 4 -5.14 -10.28 10.29
CA PRO A 4 -5.47 -9.06 11.02
C PRO A 4 -4.61 -7.89 10.52
N TRP A 5 -5.16 -6.67 10.55
CA TRP A 5 -4.43 -5.48 10.14
C TRP A 5 -3.35 -5.07 11.15
N PHE A 6 -3.55 -5.41 12.43
CA PHE A 6 -2.64 -5.08 13.50
C PHE A 6 -2.16 -6.33 14.19
N ASP A 7 -0.89 -6.34 14.55
CA ASP A 7 -0.34 -7.30 15.48
C ASP A 7 -1.03 -7.14 16.85
N ARG A 8 -1.45 -8.27 17.43
CA ARG A 8 -2.29 -8.24 18.64
C ARG A 8 -1.49 -7.97 19.92
N GLU A 9 -0.18 -8.16 19.88
CA GLU A 9 0.70 -7.98 21.05
C GLU A 9 1.33 -6.59 21.06
N THR A 10 1.74 -6.10 19.90
CA THR A 10 2.50 -4.86 19.73
C THR A 10 1.64 -3.70 19.21
N GLY A 11 0.50 -3.98 18.58
CA GLY A 11 -0.36 -2.97 17.95
C GLY A 11 0.22 -2.39 16.65
N ILE A 12 1.29 -2.98 16.12
CA ILE A 12 1.94 -2.53 14.88
C ILE A 12 1.06 -2.90 13.68
N LEU A 13 0.96 -1.99 12.70
CA LEU A 13 0.28 -2.22 11.43
C LEU A 13 1.07 -3.23 10.58
N LEU A 14 0.44 -4.33 10.18
CA LEU A 14 1.05 -5.44 9.45
C LEU A 14 0.95 -5.28 7.93
N LEU A 15 1.17 -4.06 7.42
CA LEU A 15 0.93 -3.76 6.01
C LEU A 15 1.90 -4.50 5.09
N ASP A 16 3.15 -4.69 5.54
CA ASP A 16 4.18 -5.40 4.78
C ASP A 16 3.84 -6.89 4.65
N GLU A 17 3.43 -7.54 5.74
CA GLU A 17 2.99 -8.94 5.72
C GLU A 17 1.71 -9.13 4.90
N LEU A 18 0.80 -8.16 4.96
CA LEU A 18 -0.40 -8.15 4.12
C LEU A 18 -0.04 -8.01 2.64
N ALA A 19 0.95 -7.18 2.29
CA ALA A 19 1.43 -7.01 0.93
C ALA A 19 2.12 -8.29 0.42
N GLU A 20 3.01 -8.89 1.21
CA GLU A 20 3.70 -10.15 0.87
C GLU A 20 2.72 -11.32 0.64
N ALA A 21 1.59 -11.32 1.36
CA ALA A 21 0.55 -12.32 1.18
C ALA A 21 -0.20 -12.17 -0.17
N GLN A 22 -0.14 -11.01 -0.83
CA GLN A 22 -0.85 -10.77 -2.09
C GLN A 22 -0.23 -11.58 -3.24
N PRO A 23 -1.05 -12.25 -4.06
CA PRO A 23 -0.56 -12.93 -5.26
C PRO A 23 0.17 -12.00 -6.24
N SER A 24 -0.28 -10.73 -6.34
CA SER A 24 0.35 -9.75 -7.22
C SER A 24 1.77 -9.39 -6.78
N PHE A 25 2.04 -9.35 -5.47
CA PHE A 25 3.37 -9.10 -4.93
C PHE A 25 4.34 -10.21 -5.36
N ARG A 26 3.94 -11.48 -5.21
CA ARG A 26 4.76 -12.61 -5.67
C ARG A 26 5.00 -12.60 -7.18
N LYS A 27 3.98 -12.23 -7.96
CA LYS A 27 4.05 -12.18 -9.42
C LYS A 27 5.05 -11.12 -9.91
N ILE A 28 4.93 -9.89 -9.40
CA ILE A 28 5.76 -8.75 -9.85
C ILE A 28 7.24 -8.92 -9.46
N LEU A 29 7.53 -9.72 -8.43
CA LEU A 29 8.90 -9.99 -7.99
C LEU A 29 9.48 -11.30 -8.56
N GLU A 30 8.73 -12.04 -9.37
CA GLU A 30 9.08 -13.42 -9.77
C GLU A 30 10.41 -13.51 -10.52
N ASP A 31 10.69 -12.57 -11.42
CA ASP A 31 11.92 -12.53 -12.22
C ASP A 31 12.98 -11.56 -11.67
N GLY A 32 12.68 -10.88 -10.56
CA GLY A 32 13.53 -9.89 -9.93
C GLY A 32 13.63 -8.54 -10.64
N ILE A 33 12.85 -8.29 -11.69
CA ILE A 33 12.85 -7.04 -12.46
C ILE A 33 11.42 -6.52 -12.62
N ILE A 34 11.09 -5.45 -11.91
CA ILE A 34 9.78 -4.80 -12.07
C ILE A 34 9.78 -3.98 -13.36
N THR A 35 8.99 -4.41 -14.35
CA THR A 35 8.87 -3.72 -15.64
C THR A 35 7.86 -2.56 -15.58
N PRO A 36 7.91 -1.61 -16.53
CA PRO A 36 6.90 -0.55 -16.62
C PRO A 36 5.48 -1.08 -16.85
N GLU A 37 5.34 -2.20 -17.56
CA GLU A 37 4.04 -2.84 -17.83
C GLU A 37 3.45 -3.42 -16.55
N GLU A 38 4.24 -4.15 -15.75
CA GLU A 38 3.80 -4.69 -14.47
C GLU A 38 3.44 -3.59 -13.46
N LEU A 39 4.18 -2.49 -13.46
CA LEU A 39 3.85 -1.33 -12.63
C LEU A 39 2.54 -0.67 -13.07
N LEU A 40 2.30 -0.56 -14.38
CA LEU A 40 1.04 -0.05 -14.93
C LEU A 40 -0.13 -0.97 -14.57
N ASP A 41 0.03 -2.29 -14.70
CA ASP A 41 -0.98 -3.28 -14.34
C ASP A 41 -1.32 -3.21 -12.85
N GLN A 42 -0.32 -3.12 -11.98
CA GLN A 42 -0.54 -2.96 -10.54
C GLN A 42 -1.25 -1.63 -10.22
N SER A 43 -0.88 -0.55 -10.93
CA SER A 43 -1.54 0.76 -10.78
C SER A 43 -3.00 0.69 -11.18
N ASN A 44 -3.31 0.03 -12.30
CA ASN A 44 -4.68 -0.18 -12.77
C ASN A 44 -5.48 -1.02 -11.77
N HIS A 45 -4.88 -2.08 -11.22
CA HIS A 45 -5.55 -2.91 -10.22
C HIS A 45 -5.90 -2.12 -8.94
N VAL A 46 -5.01 -1.25 -8.46
CA VAL A 46 -5.30 -0.36 -7.33
C VAL A 46 -6.46 0.59 -7.65
N LEU A 47 -6.47 1.18 -8.84
CA LEU A 47 -7.56 2.07 -9.27
C LEU A 47 -8.92 1.35 -9.32
N GLU A 48 -8.95 0.12 -9.84
CA GLU A 48 -10.16 -0.70 -9.87
C GLU A 48 -10.70 -0.99 -8.45
N LEU A 49 -9.80 -1.34 -7.52
CA LEU A 49 -10.17 -1.56 -6.12
C LEU A 49 -10.69 -0.27 -5.45
N MET A 50 -10.07 0.87 -5.71
CA MET A 50 -10.52 2.17 -5.20
C MET A 50 -11.91 2.52 -5.73
N GLN A 51 -12.16 2.33 -7.02
CA GLN A 51 -13.49 2.57 -7.62
C GLN A 51 -14.57 1.62 -7.09
N LEU A 52 -14.19 0.38 -6.77
CA LEU A 52 -15.10 -0.58 -6.15
C LEU A 52 -15.42 -0.17 -4.71
N LEU A 53 -14.40 0.26 -3.96
CA LEU A 53 -14.52 0.70 -2.57
C LEU A 53 -15.41 1.96 -2.48
N ASP A 54 -15.15 2.97 -3.30
CA ASP A 54 -15.92 4.23 -3.35
C ASP A 54 -17.43 4.00 -3.47
N LYS A 55 -17.86 3.03 -4.28
CA LYS A 55 -19.28 2.67 -4.48
C LYS A 55 -19.93 2.01 -3.25
N GLN A 56 -19.15 1.52 -2.29
CA GLN A 56 -19.62 0.78 -1.13
C GLN A 56 -19.60 1.59 0.17
N LEU A 57 -18.87 2.71 0.19
CA LEU A 57 -18.73 3.53 1.38
C LEU A 57 -19.91 4.50 1.52
N ASP A 58 -20.39 4.66 2.75
CA ASP A 58 -21.20 5.83 3.10
C ASP A 58 -20.33 7.10 3.26
N ASP A 59 -20.96 8.28 3.37
CA ASP A 59 -20.24 9.56 3.45
C ASP A 59 -19.19 9.60 4.58
N ARG A 60 -19.50 9.02 5.74
CA ARG A 60 -18.60 9.00 6.89
C ARG A 60 -17.45 8.04 6.64
N GLN A 61 -17.72 6.86 6.11
CA GLN A 61 -16.71 5.87 5.76
C GLN A 61 -15.79 6.39 4.65
N HIS A 62 -16.35 7.06 3.64
CA HIS A 62 -15.60 7.71 2.57
C HIS A 62 -14.63 8.75 3.14
N GLN A 63 -15.08 9.61 4.05
CA GLN A 63 -14.21 10.58 4.70
C GLN A 63 -13.07 9.89 5.47
N LEU A 64 -13.37 8.89 6.29
CA LEU A 64 -12.37 8.16 7.07
C LEU A 64 -11.32 7.47 6.19
N VAL A 65 -11.76 6.83 5.11
CA VAL A 65 -10.86 6.18 4.14
C VAL A 65 -10.01 7.23 3.41
N THR A 66 -10.60 8.37 3.05
CA THR A 66 -9.87 9.48 2.41
C THR A 66 -8.77 10.01 3.31
N GLU A 67 -9.07 10.27 4.59
CA GLU A 67 -8.09 10.71 5.58
C GLU A 67 -6.97 9.67 5.76
N LEU A 68 -7.32 8.39 5.92
CA LEU A 68 -6.34 7.31 6.07
C LEU A 68 -5.41 7.18 4.85
N LEU A 69 -5.96 7.15 3.63
CA LEU A 69 -5.16 7.03 2.40
C LEU A 69 -4.25 8.25 2.20
N SER A 70 -4.72 9.44 2.58
CA SER A 70 -3.92 10.67 2.51
C SER A 70 -2.74 10.64 3.46
N GLU A 71 -2.96 10.26 4.72
CA GLU A 71 -1.88 10.16 5.72
C GLU A 71 -0.88 9.04 5.39
N LEU A 72 -1.33 7.91 4.84
CA LEU A 72 -0.44 6.86 4.32
C LEU A 72 0.43 7.37 3.17
N ALA A 73 -0.14 8.15 2.24
CA ALA A 73 0.62 8.75 1.14
C ALA A 73 1.68 9.74 1.66
N VAL A 74 1.35 10.54 2.67
CA VAL A 74 2.31 11.43 3.36
C VAL A 74 3.44 10.62 4.00
N LEU A 75 3.10 9.55 4.72
CA LEU A 75 4.09 8.68 5.37
C LEU A 75 5.06 8.05 4.36
N PHE A 76 4.54 7.48 3.27
CA PHE A 76 5.40 6.86 2.24
C PHE A 76 6.31 7.88 1.55
N ALA A 77 5.78 9.06 1.22
CA ALA A 77 6.61 10.15 0.70
C ALA A 77 7.70 10.57 1.69
N ALA A 78 7.36 10.73 2.97
CA ALA A 78 8.32 11.08 4.02
C ALA A 78 9.42 10.02 4.19
N LEU A 79 9.06 8.73 4.18
CA LEU A 79 10.02 7.63 4.22
C LEU A 79 10.97 7.66 3.02
N GLN A 80 10.44 7.82 1.80
CA GLN A 80 11.25 7.92 0.59
C GLN A 80 12.22 9.12 0.65
N TYR A 81 11.74 10.29 1.09
CA TYR A 81 12.61 11.46 1.25
C TYR A 81 13.68 11.24 2.31
N HIS A 82 13.34 10.60 3.43
CA HIS A 82 14.31 10.27 4.48
C HIS A 82 15.40 9.33 3.97
N GLU A 83 15.05 8.27 3.23
CA GLU A 83 16.03 7.35 2.61
C GLU A 83 16.97 8.08 1.64
N ILE A 84 16.42 8.93 0.77
CA ILE A 84 17.22 9.75 -0.16
C ILE A 84 18.19 10.68 0.59
N GLN A 85 17.77 11.24 1.73
CA GLN A 85 18.64 12.09 2.56
C GLN A 85 19.79 11.28 3.16
N GLN A 86 19.51 10.09 3.70
CA GLN A 86 20.55 9.21 4.27
C GLN A 86 21.61 8.81 3.23
N LEU A 87 21.19 8.51 1.99
CA LEU A 87 22.11 8.19 0.89
C LEU A 87 23.00 9.37 0.48
N LYS A 88 22.53 10.62 0.63
CA LYS A 88 23.32 11.82 0.34
C LYS A 88 24.31 12.19 1.45
N HIS A 89 24.17 11.59 2.63
CA HIS A 89 25.00 11.85 3.81
C HIS A 89 26.02 10.73 4.09
N GLN A 90 26.10 9.71 3.23
CA GLN A 90 27.16 8.69 3.18
C GLN A 90 28.21 9.06 2.12
#